data_AF-A0AAD5CZW3-F1
#
_entry.id   AF-A0AAD5CZW3-F1
#
_cell.length_a   1.000
_cell.length_b   1.000
_cell.length_c   1.000
_cell.angle_alpha   90.00
_cell.angle_beta   90.00
_cell.angle_gamma   90.00
#
_symmetry.space_group_name_H-M   'P 1'
#
loop_
_entity.id
_entity.type
_entity.pdbx_description
1 polymer ?
#
loop_
_entity_poly.entity_id
_entity_poly.type
_entity_poly.pdbx_seq_one_letter_code
_entity_poly.pdbx_strand_id
1 'polypeptide(L)'
;MFTTITTTIIIIILCFSTTLITITNCSNPNPNVGVGVNWGTMTSHQLPPDKVVEMMIENGFKKLKLFEAEKPIMQALIGSDIEVMVAIPNFMLYDMSRDPSYADYWVDDNITAYSYPGGVNIKYVAVGNEPFLKAYNATYLKITLPALKNVQNTLDRVGLGSEIKATVPLNADIYESPESNPVPSAGDFRLEIKDATIEIVEFLYSNDAPFTVNIYPFLSLYGNRYFP
;
A
#
# COMPACT_ATOMS: atom_id res chain seq x y z
N MET A 1 48.38 23.78 23.88
CA MET A 1 48.31 23.16 22.55
C MET A 1 46.88 22.66 22.38
N PHE A 2 46.00 23.55 21.92
CA PHE A 2 44.58 23.26 21.68
C PHE A 2 44.43 23.05 20.18
N THR A 3 44.05 21.84 19.76
CA THR A 3 43.67 21.51 18.40
C THR A 3 42.15 21.36 18.36
N THR A 4 41.49 22.39 17.86
CA THR A 4 40.06 22.39 17.52
C THR A 4 39.89 21.67 16.19
N ILE A 5 39.18 20.54 16.18
CA ILE A 5 38.73 19.91 14.94
C ILE A 5 37.38 20.56 14.59
N THR A 6 37.37 21.37 13.55
CA THR A 6 36.16 21.94 12.96
C THR A 6 35.46 20.88 12.11
N THR A 7 34.35 20.33 12.59
CA THR A 7 33.45 19.51 11.78
C THR A 7 32.58 20.46 10.96
N THR A 8 32.84 20.56 9.66
CA THR A 8 31.97 21.23 8.70
C THR A 8 30.71 20.41 8.51
N ILE A 9 29.57 20.87 9.04
CA ILE A 9 28.24 20.34 8.71
C ILE A 9 27.84 20.96 7.37
N ILE A 10 27.80 20.14 6.32
CA ILE A 10 27.20 20.52 5.04
C ILE A 10 25.68 20.42 5.21
N ILE A 11 25.03 21.56 5.41
CA ILE A 11 23.58 21.69 5.27
C ILE A 11 23.29 21.75 3.78
N ILE A 12 22.80 20.65 3.20
CA ILE A 12 22.22 20.67 1.85
C ILE A 12 20.87 21.40 1.97
N ILE A 13 20.89 22.69 1.66
CA ILE A 13 19.70 23.47 1.37
C ILE A 13 19.19 22.99 0.01
N LEU A 14 18.26 22.04 0.00
CA LEU A 14 17.48 21.72 -1.19
C LEU A 14 16.43 22.83 -1.36
N CYS A 15 16.64 23.62 -2.41
CA CYS A 15 15.79 24.69 -2.89
C CYS A 15 14.30 24.34 -2.82
N PHE A 16 13.57 25.06 -1.98
CA PHE A 16 12.12 25.20 -2.08
C PHE A 16 11.81 25.93 -3.39
N SER A 17 11.45 25.20 -4.45
CA SER A 17 10.63 25.77 -5.51
C SER A 17 9.22 25.91 -4.97
N THR A 18 8.85 27.12 -4.57
CA THR A 18 7.51 27.49 -4.12
C THR A 18 6.53 27.49 -5.30
N THR A 19 6.15 26.32 -5.78
CA THR A 19 4.83 26.18 -6.42
C THR A 19 3.79 26.18 -5.32
N LEU A 20 3.18 27.36 -5.14
CA LEU A 20 1.97 27.56 -4.35
C LEU A 20 0.87 26.64 -4.93
N ILE A 21 0.69 25.46 -4.35
CA ILE A 21 -0.51 24.66 -4.59
C ILE A 21 -1.65 25.44 -3.94
N THR A 22 -2.34 26.22 -4.76
CA THR A 22 -3.58 26.85 -4.35
C THR A 22 -4.57 25.71 -4.18
N ILE A 23 -4.85 25.32 -2.93
CA ILE A 23 -5.98 24.44 -2.61
C ILE A 23 -7.22 25.27 -2.94
N THR A 24 -7.67 25.20 -4.19
CA THR A 24 -9.02 25.63 -4.53
C THR A 24 -9.95 24.80 -3.67
N ASN A 25 -10.65 25.46 -2.75
CA ASN A 25 -11.83 24.94 -2.10
C ASN A 25 -12.85 24.63 -3.20
N CYS A 26 -12.72 23.47 -3.84
CA CYS A 26 -13.80 22.84 -4.57
C CYS A 26 -14.84 22.50 -3.51
N SER A 27 -15.89 23.30 -3.46
CA SER A 27 -17.12 23.09 -2.71
C SER A 27 -17.79 21.80 -3.19
N ASN A 28 -17.27 20.68 -2.70
CA ASN A 28 -17.90 19.40 -2.43
C ASN A 28 -16.80 18.48 -1.89
N PRO A 29 -16.60 18.36 -0.57
CA PRO A 29 -15.78 17.28 -0.05
C PRO A 29 -16.53 16.01 -0.39
N ASN A 30 -16.14 15.32 -1.45
CA ASN A 30 -16.43 13.90 -1.55
C ASN A 30 -15.72 13.29 -0.33
N PRO A 31 -16.44 12.75 0.67
CA PRO A 31 -15.84 12.31 1.93
C PRO A 31 -14.79 11.20 1.75
N ASN A 32 -14.67 10.64 0.55
CA ASN A 32 -13.77 9.54 0.20
C ASN A 32 -12.36 9.93 -0.26
N VAL A 33 -12.07 11.21 -0.51
CA VAL A 33 -10.68 11.65 -0.84
C VAL A 33 -9.97 12.01 0.46
N GLY A 34 -9.13 11.10 0.95
CA GLY A 34 -8.38 11.28 2.20
C GLY A 34 -6.89 11.03 1.99
N VAL A 35 -6.05 11.86 2.61
CA VAL A 35 -4.60 11.66 2.65
C VAL A 35 -4.30 10.63 3.74
N GLY A 36 -3.48 9.64 3.40
CA GLY A 36 -2.98 8.63 4.33
C GLY A 36 -1.46 8.56 4.35
N VAL A 37 -0.94 7.77 5.28
CA VAL A 37 0.50 7.53 5.44
C VAL A 37 0.81 6.04 5.38
N ASN A 38 2.03 5.73 4.95
CA ASN A 38 2.61 4.40 5.03
C ASN A 38 3.46 4.33 6.29
N TRP A 39 3.22 3.36 7.17
CA TRP A 39 4.06 3.13 8.35
C TRP A 39 4.96 1.93 8.12
N GLY A 40 6.23 2.22 7.80
CA GLY A 40 7.29 1.22 7.72
C GLY A 40 8.00 1.03 9.06
N THR A 41 8.34 -0.22 9.37
CA THR A 41 8.97 -0.61 10.65
C THR A 41 10.44 -1.01 10.51
N MET A 42 10.96 -1.01 9.29
CA MET A 42 12.38 -1.24 8.97
C MET A 42 13.26 -0.04 9.38
N THR A 43 13.50 0.11 10.67
CA THR A 43 14.33 1.17 11.26
C THR A 43 15.15 0.61 12.42
N SER A 44 16.33 1.20 12.68
CA SER A 44 17.15 0.86 13.84
C SER A 44 16.56 1.33 15.17
N HIS A 45 15.70 2.35 15.14
CA HIS A 45 15.06 2.93 16.32
C HIS A 45 13.58 3.17 16.01
N GLN A 46 12.73 2.29 16.53
CA GLN A 46 11.28 2.44 16.40
C GLN A 46 10.76 3.36 17.52
N LEU A 47 9.86 4.27 17.14
CA LEU A 47 9.06 5.00 18.11
C LEU A 47 8.00 4.07 18.73
N PRO A 48 7.60 4.28 19.99
CA PRO A 48 6.50 3.55 20.59
C PRO A 48 5.22 3.66 19.74
N PRO A 49 4.53 2.54 19.42
CA PRO A 49 3.37 2.56 18.52
C PRO A 49 2.25 3.51 18.94
N ASP A 50 1.98 3.62 20.24
CA ASP A 50 1.00 4.55 20.82
C ASP A 50 1.35 6.01 20.48
N LYS A 51 2.63 6.37 20.53
CA LYS A 51 3.11 7.71 20.19
C LYS A 51 3.00 8.01 18.70
N VAL A 52 3.21 7.02 17.85
CA VAL A 52 3.01 7.17 16.40
C VAL A 52 1.52 7.35 16.08
N VAL A 53 0.64 6.59 16.72
CA VAL A 53 -0.83 6.74 16.57
C VAL A 53 -1.30 8.10 17.07
N GLU A 54 -0.86 8.54 18.25
CA GLU A 54 -1.14 9.87 18.79
C GLU A 54 -0.70 10.96 17.81
N MET A 55 0.54 10.90 17.33
CA MET A 55 1.06 11.85 16.32
C MET A 55 0.21 11.84 15.04
N MET A 56 -0.22 10.68 14.54
CA MET A 56 -1.06 10.60 13.34
C MET A 56 -2.42 11.29 13.55
N ILE A 57 -3.04 11.06 14.71
CA ILE A 57 -4.33 11.67 15.08
C ILE A 57 -4.18 13.19 15.20
N GLU A 58 -3.16 13.67 15.91
CA GLU A 58 -2.87 15.10 16.10
C GLU A 58 -2.63 15.84 14.78
N ASN A 59 -2.03 15.16 13.79
CA ASN A 59 -1.77 15.70 12.45
C ASN A 59 -2.93 15.48 11.47
N GLY A 60 -4.05 14.93 11.93
CA GLY A 60 -5.28 14.78 11.13
C GLY A 60 -5.25 13.66 10.09
N PHE A 61 -4.29 12.72 10.17
CA PHE A 61 -4.29 11.55 9.29
C PHE A 61 -5.43 10.60 9.66
N LYS A 62 -6.16 10.14 8.64
CA LYS A 62 -7.32 9.24 8.80
C LYS A 62 -7.14 7.90 8.13
N LYS A 63 -6.06 7.71 7.37
CA LYS A 63 -5.78 6.49 6.62
C LYS A 63 -4.34 6.05 6.82
N LEU A 64 -4.14 4.75 6.97
CA LEU A 64 -2.86 4.14 7.26
C LEU A 64 -2.68 2.87 6.43
N LYS A 65 -1.52 2.71 5.80
CA LYS A 65 -1.07 1.44 5.24
C LYS A 65 0.06 0.85 6.09
N LEU A 66 -0.14 -0.37 6.57
CA LEU A 66 0.85 -1.21 7.22
C LEU A 66 1.39 -2.22 6.21
N PHE A 67 2.70 -2.47 6.24
CA PHE A 67 3.32 -3.51 5.39
C PHE A 67 3.24 -4.90 6.02
N GLU A 68 2.98 -4.97 7.33
CA GLU A 68 2.92 -6.19 8.13
C GLU A 68 1.90 -6.00 9.27
N ALA A 69 1.28 -7.08 9.73
CA ALA A 69 0.29 -7.06 10.81
C ALA A 69 0.95 -7.17 12.19
N GLU A 70 1.86 -6.25 12.52
CA GLU A 70 2.57 -6.29 13.80
C GLU A 70 1.63 -6.05 14.98
N LYS A 71 1.53 -7.05 15.87
CA LYS A 71 0.62 -7.02 17.04
C LYS A 71 0.71 -5.74 17.89
N PRO A 72 1.90 -5.21 18.26
CA PRO A 72 1.98 -3.97 19.03
C PRO A 72 1.36 -2.75 18.30
N ILE A 73 1.50 -2.69 16.98
CA ILE A 73 0.92 -1.62 16.16
C ILE A 73 -0.60 -1.78 16.04
N MET A 74 -1.06 -2.99 15.76
CA MET A 74 -2.50 -3.29 15.72
C MET A 74 -3.18 -2.98 17.05
N GLN A 75 -2.54 -3.29 18.17
CA GLN A 75 -3.03 -2.95 19.50
C GLN A 75 -3.09 -1.43 19.73
N ALA A 76 -2.11 -0.67 19.28
CA ALA A 76 -2.11 0.80 19.41
C ALA A 76 -3.20 1.48 18.56
N LEU A 77 -3.66 0.83 17.48
CA LEU A 77 -4.69 1.36 16.58
C LEU A 77 -6.13 1.12 17.07
N ILE A 78 -6.33 0.29 18.09
CA ILE A 78 -7.66 -0.01 18.66
C ILE A 78 -8.34 1.29 19.10
N GLY A 79 -9.55 1.54 18.60
CA GLY A 79 -10.34 2.72 18.96
C GLY A 79 -9.84 4.06 18.39
N SER A 80 -8.87 4.05 17.46
CA SER A 80 -8.33 5.28 16.85
C SER A 80 -9.18 5.86 15.71
N ASP A 81 -10.15 5.10 15.20
CA ASP A 81 -10.95 5.35 13.98
C ASP A 81 -10.14 5.49 12.67
N ILE A 82 -8.81 5.39 12.71
CA ILE A 82 -7.95 5.42 11.50
C ILE A 82 -8.29 4.23 10.61
N GLU A 83 -8.60 4.48 9.35
CA GLU A 83 -8.81 3.42 8.35
C GLU A 83 -7.48 2.74 8.01
N VAL A 84 -7.42 1.41 8.17
CA VAL A 84 -6.18 0.64 8.00
C VAL A 84 -6.25 -0.28 6.80
N MET A 85 -5.21 -0.22 5.96
CA MET A 85 -4.85 -1.26 5.01
C MET A 85 -3.72 -2.10 5.61
N VAL A 86 -3.96 -3.40 5.80
CA VAL A 86 -2.98 -4.34 6.37
C VAL A 86 -2.44 -5.23 5.26
N ALA A 87 -1.12 -5.26 5.07
CA ALA A 87 -0.52 -6.06 4.00
C ALA A 87 -0.09 -7.47 4.44
N ILE A 88 -0.23 -8.40 3.51
CA ILE A 88 0.34 -9.74 3.52
C ILE A 88 1.68 -9.69 2.78
N PRO A 89 2.80 -10.09 3.40
CA PRO A 89 4.10 -10.14 2.72
C PRO A 89 4.13 -11.06 1.50
N ASN A 90 4.91 -10.71 0.48
CA ASN A 90 5.02 -11.49 -0.76
C ASN A 90 5.42 -12.96 -0.53
N PHE A 91 6.25 -13.26 0.48
CA PHE A 91 6.69 -14.62 0.75
C PHE A 91 5.54 -15.57 1.16
N MET A 92 4.43 -15.04 1.68
CA MET A 92 3.26 -15.84 2.08
C MET A 92 2.36 -16.21 0.90
N LEU A 93 2.49 -15.51 -0.24
CA LEU A 93 1.60 -15.71 -1.39
C LEU A 93 1.67 -17.12 -1.95
N TYR A 94 2.84 -17.77 -1.85
CA TYR A 94 2.99 -19.14 -2.35
C TYR A 94 2.09 -20.12 -1.59
N ASP A 95 2.16 -20.12 -0.26
CA ASP A 95 1.36 -21.04 0.56
C ASP A 95 -0.13 -20.70 0.47
N MET A 96 -0.47 -19.41 0.57
CA MET A 96 -1.86 -18.93 0.44
C MET A 96 -2.48 -19.23 -0.92
N SER A 97 -1.69 -19.26 -2.00
CA SER A 97 -2.19 -19.61 -3.33
C SER A 97 -2.56 -21.08 -3.47
N ARG A 98 -1.90 -21.95 -2.70
CA ARG A 98 -2.01 -23.41 -2.83
C ARG A 98 -2.99 -24.02 -1.84
N ASP A 99 -3.04 -23.47 -0.63
CA ASP A 99 -3.85 -23.98 0.45
C ASP A 99 -4.62 -22.81 1.12
N PRO A 100 -5.95 -22.75 0.93
CA PRO A 100 -6.79 -21.70 1.53
C PRO A 100 -6.68 -21.59 3.05
N SER A 101 -6.30 -22.66 3.76
CA SER A 101 -6.17 -22.60 5.22
C SER A 101 -5.12 -21.58 5.68
N TYR A 102 -4.10 -21.29 4.87
CA TYR A 102 -3.13 -20.23 5.19
C TYR A 102 -3.74 -18.83 5.15
N ALA A 103 -4.69 -18.58 4.23
CA ALA A 103 -5.45 -17.35 4.22
C ALA A 103 -6.40 -17.30 5.43
N ASP A 104 -7.01 -18.43 5.79
CA ASP A 104 -7.89 -18.56 6.96
C ASP A 104 -7.16 -18.19 8.26
N TYR A 105 -6.01 -18.80 8.52
CA TYR A 105 -5.21 -18.51 9.71
C TYR A 105 -4.75 -17.06 9.75
N TRP A 106 -4.29 -16.53 8.61
CA TRP A 106 -3.82 -15.14 8.57
C TRP A 106 -4.95 -14.13 8.82
N VAL A 107 -6.13 -14.35 8.23
CA VAL A 107 -7.30 -13.49 8.46
C VAL A 107 -7.80 -13.60 9.89
N ASP A 108 -7.82 -14.80 10.48
CA ASP A 108 -8.20 -14.99 11.89
C ASP A 108 -7.29 -14.17 12.82
N ASP A 109 -5.97 -14.38 12.72
CA ASP A 109 -4.97 -13.76 13.60
C ASP A 109 -4.85 -12.24 13.42
N ASN A 110 -5.00 -11.74 12.18
CA ASN A 110 -4.61 -10.36 11.86
C ASN A 110 -5.79 -9.44 11.53
N ILE A 111 -6.96 -10.00 11.19
CA ILE A 111 -8.14 -9.22 10.81
C ILE A 111 -9.26 -9.46 11.81
N THR A 112 -9.73 -10.70 11.94
CA THR A 112 -10.87 -11.06 12.80
C THR A 112 -10.59 -10.73 14.26
N ALA A 113 -9.37 -11.02 14.75
CA ALA A 113 -8.94 -10.70 16.10
C ALA A 113 -9.03 -9.20 16.48
N TYR A 114 -9.10 -8.30 15.50
CA TYR A 114 -9.21 -6.85 15.70
C TYR A 114 -10.52 -6.26 15.19
N SER A 115 -11.39 -7.06 14.56
CA SER A 115 -12.65 -6.62 13.93
C SER A 115 -13.83 -6.82 14.86
N TYR A 116 -13.89 -6.03 15.92
CA TYR A 116 -14.99 -5.99 16.90
C TYR A 116 -15.38 -4.53 17.21
N PRO A 117 -16.53 -4.26 17.84
CA PRO A 117 -16.92 -2.88 18.18
C PRO A 117 -15.85 -2.17 19.02
N GLY A 118 -15.31 -1.06 18.50
CA GLY A 118 -14.19 -0.33 19.11
C GLY A 118 -12.80 -0.89 18.81
N GLY A 119 -12.69 -1.91 17.95
CA GLY A 119 -11.45 -2.48 17.46
C GLY A 119 -10.72 -1.60 16.44
N VAL A 120 -9.92 -2.22 15.57
CA VAL A 120 -9.21 -1.50 14.50
C VAL A 120 -10.14 -1.33 13.30
N ASN A 121 -10.20 -0.11 12.74
CA ASN A 121 -11.02 0.19 11.56
C ASN A 121 -10.32 -0.28 10.27
N ILE A 122 -10.25 -1.60 10.07
CA ILE A 122 -9.62 -2.20 8.89
C ILE A 122 -10.56 -2.05 7.70
N LYS A 123 -10.04 -1.56 6.56
CA LYS A 123 -10.79 -1.43 5.30
C LYS A 123 -10.28 -2.34 4.19
N TYR A 124 -8.97 -2.62 4.19
CA TYR A 124 -8.34 -3.35 3.10
C TYR A 124 -7.31 -4.34 3.57
N VAL A 125 -7.25 -5.49 2.89
CA VAL A 125 -6.13 -6.44 2.98
C VAL A 125 -5.31 -6.32 1.69
N ALA A 126 -4.06 -5.89 1.81
CA ALA A 126 -3.14 -5.80 0.68
C ALA A 126 -2.42 -7.13 0.48
N VAL A 127 -2.83 -7.91 -0.51
CA VAL A 127 -2.28 -9.24 -0.81
C VAL A 127 -0.98 -9.08 -1.60
N GLY A 128 0.15 -9.06 -0.89
CA GLY A 128 1.46 -8.73 -1.45
C GLY A 128 1.72 -7.23 -1.52
N ASN A 129 2.93 -6.90 -1.96
CA ASN A 129 3.33 -5.55 -2.33
C ASN A 129 4.18 -5.62 -3.60
N GLU A 130 3.64 -5.07 -4.68
CA GLU A 130 4.24 -5.02 -6.01
C GLU A 130 4.72 -6.38 -6.54
N PRO A 131 3.91 -7.44 -6.49
CA PRO A 131 4.35 -8.80 -6.82
C PRO A 131 4.86 -8.95 -8.27
N PHE A 132 4.47 -8.04 -9.16
CA PHE A 132 4.79 -8.09 -10.60
C PHE A 132 5.99 -7.21 -10.99
N LEU A 133 6.74 -6.65 -10.02
CA LEU A 133 8.00 -5.96 -10.29
C LEU A 133 8.92 -6.85 -11.13
N LYS A 134 9.57 -6.25 -12.13
CA LYS A 134 10.59 -6.95 -12.96
C LYS A 134 11.68 -7.61 -12.10
N ALA A 135 12.05 -6.99 -10.97
CA ALA A 135 13.05 -7.50 -10.04
C ALA A 135 12.71 -8.87 -9.44
N TYR A 136 11.43 -9.24 -9.36
CA TYR A 136 11.01 -10.56 -8.89
C TYR A 136 11.03 -11.65 -9.97
N ASN A 137 11.39 -11.33 -11.22
CA ASN A 137 11.52 -12.29 -12.30
C ASN A 137 10.32 -13.26 -12.42
N ALA A 138 9.11 -12.69 -12.38
CA ALA A 138 7.82 -13.41 -12.42
C ALA A 138 7.57 -14.44 -11.28
N THR A 139 8.34 -14.40 -10.19
CA THR A 139 8.19 -15.32 -9.04
C THR A 139 6.76 -15.36 -8.50
N TYR A 140 6.09 -14.21 -8.41
CA TYR A 140 4.74 -14.11 -7.85
C TYR A 140 3.62 -14.09 -8.91
N LEU A 141 3.97 -14.14 -10.20
CA LEU A 141 3.02 -13.90 -11.30
C LEU A 141 1.82 -14.85 -11.26
N LYS A 142 2.07 -16.15 -11.11
CA LYS A 142 1.03 -17.20 -11.15
C LYS A 142 0.31 -17.44 -9.82
N ILE A 143 0.86 -16.91 -8.71
CA ILE A 143 0.38 -17.19 -7.35
C ILE A 143 -0.38 -16.02 -6.73
N THR A 144 -0.23 -14.81 -7.28
CA THR A 144 -0.89 -13.60 -6.74
C THR A 144 -2.42 -13.69 -6.83
N LEU A 145 -2.98 -14.00 -8.00
CA LEU A 145 -4.45 -14.07 -8.16
C LEU A 145 -5.09 -15.18 -7.31
N PRO A 146 -4.57 -16.42 -7.26
CA PRO A 146 -5.13 -17.43 -6.36
C PRO A 146 -5.04 -17.05 -4.88
N ALA A 147 -3.93 -16.43 -4.43
CA ALA A 147 -3.81 -15.92 -3.07
C ALA A 147 -4.84 -14.82 -2.78
N LEU A 148 -5.02 -13.87 -3.71
CA LEU A 148 -6.03 -12.81 -3.62
C LEU A 148 -7.45 -13.40 -3.47
N LYS A 149 -7.78 -14.38 -4.30
CA LYS A 149 -9.06 -15.10 -4.25
C LYS A 149 -9.28 -15.77 -2.90
N ASN A 150 -8.29 -16.48 -2.39
CA ASN A 150 -8.41 -17.18 -1.11
C ASN A 150 -8.62 -16.19 0.04
N VAL A 151 -7.88 -15.08 0.09
CA VAL A 151 -8.07 -14.04 1.11
C VAL A 151 -9.46 -13.41 1.05
N GLN A 152 -9.94 -13.02 -0.14
CA GLN A 152 -11.30 -12.45 -0.26
C GLN A 152 -12.38 -13.46 0.13
N ASN A 153 -12.28 -14.71 -0.33
CA ASN A 153 -13.24 -15.78 0.02
C ASN A 153 -13.27 -16.03 1.54
N THR A 154 -12.11 -15.98 2.20
CA THR A 154 -12.04 -16.10 3.66
C THR A 154 -12.76 -14.93 4.32
N LEU A 155 -12.50 -13.68 3.89
CA LEU A 155 -13.19 -12.49 4.39
C LEU A 155 -14.71 -12.60 4.25
N ASP A 156 -15.19 -13.06 3.09
CA ASP A 156 -16.62 -13.29 2.84
C ASP A 156 -17.20 -14.35 3.80
N ARG A 157 -16.48 -15.47 3.97
CA ARG A 157 -16.92 -16.59 4.82
C ARG A 157 -16.98 -16.25 6.30
N VAL A 158 -16.10 -15.38 6.79
CA VAL A 158 -16.14 -14.87 8.17
C VAL A 158 -17.08 -13.68 8.35
N GLY A 159 -17.79 -13.26 7.29
CA GLY A 159 -18.80 -12.20 7.35
C GLY A 159 -18.23 -10.77 7.32
N LEU A 160 -16.95 -10.61 6.98
CA LEU A 160 -16.28 -9.29 6.90
C LEU A 160 -16.17 -8.77 5.47
N GLY A 161 -16.42 -9.60 4.46
CA GLY A 161 -16.19 -9.29 3.05
C GLY A 161 -17.02 -8.14 2.48
N SER A 162 -18.09 -7.70 3.14
CA SER A 162 -18.84 -6.50 2.77
C SER A 162 -18.16 -5.20 3.22
N GLU A 163 -17.31 -5.26 4.26
CA GLU A 163 -16.67 -4.10 4.88
C GLU A 163 -15.17 -4.03 4.61
N ILE A 164 -14.53 -5.19 4.47
CA ILE A 164 -13.10 -5.35 4.27
C ILE A 164 -12.88 -6.01 2.91
N LYS A 165 -12.11 -5.35 2.03
CA LYS A 165 -11.82 -5.85 0.69
C LYS A 165 -10.36 -6.23 0.53
N ALA A 166 -10.09 -7.36 -0.11
CA ALA A 166 -8.75 -7.73 -0.52
C ALA A 166 -8.37 -6.99 -1.82
N THR A 167 -7.15 -6.50 -1.91
CA THR A 167 -6.59 -5.81 -3.09
C THR A 167 -5.14 -6.22 -3.30
N VAL A 168 -4.55 -5.86 -4.43
CA VAL A 168 -3.12 -6.06 -4.72
C VAL A 168 -2.50 -4.71 -5.02
N PRO A 169 -1.63 -4.17 -4.14
CA PRO A 169 -0.82 -3.00 -4.46
C PRO A 169 0.16 -3.34 -5.58
N LEU A 170 -0.07 -2.83 -6.78
CA LEU A 170 0.82 -3.00 -7.92
C LEU A 170 1.72 -1.78 -8.08
N ASN A 171 2.94 -1.96 -8.60
CA ASN A 171 3.78 -0.82 -8.97
C ASN A 171 3.23 -0.18 -10.26
N ALA A 172 3.41 1.12 -10.45
CA ALA A 172 3.09 1.78 -11.72
C ALA A 172 3.87 1.20 -12.93
N ASP A 173 4.97 0.46 -12.70
CA ASP A 173 5.74 -0.23 -13.72
C ASP A 173 4.96 -1.31 -14.48
N ILE A 174 3.78 -1.73 -14.00
CA ILE A 174 2.93 -2.69 -14.71
C ILE A 174 2.40 -2.13 -16.04
N TYR A 175 2.46 -0.83 -16.20
CA TYR A 175 1.93 -0.06 -17.32
C TYR A 175 3.10 0.55 -18.10
N GLU A 176 2.98 0.57 -19.43
CA GLU A 176 3.92 1.25 -20.32
C GLU A 176 3.19 1.96 -21.45
N SER A 177 3.81 3.00 -22.00
CA SER A 177 3.35 3.66 -23.23
C SER A 177 4.31 3.34 -24.37
N PRO A 178 3.82 3.13 -25.60
CA PRO A 178 4.70 2.89 -26.75
C PRO A 178 5.71 4.03 -26.92
N GLU A 179 6.99 3.71 -27.20
CA GLU A 179 8.03 4.73 -27.40
C GLU A 179 7.69 5.71 -28.54
N SER A 180 6.96 5.24 -29.55
CA SER A 180 6.49 6.06 -30.68
C SER A 180 5.36 7.02 -30.31
N ASN A 181 4.66 6.80 -29.21
CA ASN A 181 3.55 7.63 -28.72
C ASN A 181 3.47 7.61 -27.18
N PRO A 182 4.41 8.26 -26.47
CA PRO A 182 4.58 8.15 -25.03
C PRO A 182 3.58 9.03 -24.26
N VAL A 183 2.28 8.84 -24.50
CA VAL A 183 1.20 9.59 -23.83
C VAL A 183 0.34 8.65 -22.96
N PRO A 184 -0.22 9.14 -21.85
CA PRO A 184 -1.04 8.31 -20.95
C PRO A 184 -2.23 7.61 -21.62
N SER A 185 -2.84 8.22 -22.65
CA SER A 185 -3.97 7.63 -23.36
C SER A 185 -3.60 6.46 -24.29
N ALA A 186 -2.30 6.27 -24.55
CA ALA A 186 -1.80 5.23 -25.46
C ALA A 186 -1.18 4.05 -24.70
N GLY A 187 -1.08 4.11 -23.38
CA GLY A 187 -0.45 3.01 -22.66
C GLY A 187 -1.38 1.86 -22.36
N ASP A 188 -0.72 0.77 -22.02
CA ASP A 188 -1.29 -0.56 -21.83
C ASP A 188 -0.51 -1.25 -20.71
N PHE A 189 -1.03 -2.37 -20.20
CA PHE A 189 -0.24 -3.21 -19.34
C PHE A 189 0.92 -3.82 -20.13
N ARG A 190 2.07 -3.97 -19.47
CA ARG A 190 3.23 -4.68 -20.02
C ARG A 190 2.82 -6.05 -20.53
N LEU A 191 3.25 -6.37 -21.75
CA LEU A 191 2.79 -7.55 -22.50
C LEU A 191 2.90 -8.85 -21.69
N GLU A 192 4.00 -9.03 -20.96
CA GLU A 192 4.30 -10.26 -20.21
C GLU A 192 3.46 -10.49 -18.95
N ILE A 193 2.75 -9.47 -18.47
CA ILE A 193 1.86 -9.55 -17.28
C ILE A 193 0.42 -9.15 -17.57
N LYS A 194 0.13 -8.67 -18.79
CA LYS A 194 -1.16 -8.08 -19.17
C LYS A 194 -2.36 -8.96 -18.80
N ASP A 195 -2.34 -10.23 -19.23
CA ASP A 195 -3.46 -11.14 -18.97
C ASP A 195 -3.68 -11.36 -17.46
N ALA A 196 -2.59 -11.58 -16.71
CA ALA A 196 -2.66 -11.76 -15.26
C ALA A 196 -3.18 -10.49 -14.55
N THR A 197 -2.79 -9.30 -15.02
CA THR A 197 -3.30 -8.04 -14.48
C THR A 197 -4.78 -7.84 -14.81
N ILE A 198 -5.23 -8.17 -16.02
CA ILE A 198 -6.64 -8.11 -16.40
C ILE A 198 -7.48 -9.04 -15.52
N GLU A 199 -7.05 -10.29 -15.31
CA GLU A 199 -7.77 -11.24 -14.43
C GLU A 199 -7.86 -10.73 -12.97
N ILE A 200 -6.82 -10.05 -12.47
CA ILE A 200 -6.86 -9.38 -11.16
C ILE A 200 -7.89 -8.24 -11.17
N VAL A 201 -7.87 -7.37 -12.19
CA VAL A 201 -8.82 -6.25 -12.30
C VAL A 201 -10.27 -6.75 -12.37
N GLU A 202 -10.54 -7.79 -13.15
CA GLU A 202 -11.86 -8.43 -13.23
C GLU A 202 -12.32 -8.98 -11.87
N PHE A 203 -11.41 -9.65 -11.15
CA PHE A 203 -11.71 -10.17 -9.82
C PHE A 203 -11.98 -9.05 -8.80
N LEU A 204 -11.20 -7.97 -8.84
CA LEU A 204 -11.43 -6.83 -7.96
C LEU A 204 -12.78 -6.17 -8.27
N TYR A 205 -13.10 -6.01 -9.55
CA TYR A 205 -14.38 -5.47 -10.00
C TYR A 205 -15.57 -6.32 -9.53
N SER A 206 -15.48 -7.66 -9.65
CA SER A 206 -16.57 -8.54 -9.21
C SER A 206 -16.82 -8.55 -7.70
N ASN A 207 -15.87 -8.04 -6.91
CA ASN A 207 -15.93 -8.01 -5.45
C ASN A 207 -16.09 -6.59 -4.88
N ASP A 208 -16.33 -5.58 -5.72
CA ASP A 208 -16.36 -4.16 -5.33
C ASP A 208 -15.08 -3.73 -4.58
N ALA A 209 -13.93 -4.28 -4.98
CA ALA A 209 -12.62 -4.00 -4.40
C ALA A 209 -11.86 -2.96 -5.25
N PRO A 210 -11.05 -2.09 -4.63
CA PRO A 210 -10.29 -1.09 -5.37
C PRO A 210 -9.08 -1.69 -6.08
N PHE A 211 -8.70 -1.08 -7.20
CA PHE A 211 -7.40 -1.25 -7.83
C PHE A 211 -6.36 -0.36 -7.14
N THR A 212 -5.31 -0.96 -6.57
CA THR A 212 -4.31 -0.24 -5.77
C THR A 212 -2.99 -0.14 -6.52
N VAL A 213 -2.47 1.09 -6.66
CA VAL A 213 -1.22 1.35 -7.37
C VAL A 213 -0.27 2.20 -6.52
N ASN A 214 0.99 1.78 -6.44
CA ASN A 214 2.07 2.58 -5.90
C ASN A 214 2.69 3.40 -7.05
N ILE A 215 2.65 4.73 -6.93
CA ILE A 215 3.12 5.66 -7.97
C ILE A 215 4.29 6.47 -7.40
N TYR A 216 5.41 6.47 -8.12
CA TYR A 216 6.64 7.13 -7.70
C TYR A 216 7.20 8.05 -8.79
N PRO A 217 6.67 9.28 -8.96
CA PRO A 217 7.13 10.20 -10.01
C PRO A 217 8.62 10.53 -9.92
N PHE A 218 9.21 10.48 -8.72
CA PHE A 218 10.64 10.73 -8.53
C PHE A 218 11.51 9.67 -9.23
N LEU A 219 11.06 8.43 -9.38
CA LEU A 219 11.81 7.41 -10.12
C LEU A 219 11.90 7.78 -11.60
N SER A 220 10.80 8.27 -12.18
CA SER A 220 10.75 8.76 -13.55
C SER A 220 11.61 10.01 -13.74
N LEU A 221 11.62 10.93 -12.76
CA LEU A 221 12.48 12.12 -12.77
C LEU A 221 13.97 11.76 -12.87
N TYR A 222 14.42 10.72 -12.16
CA TYR A 222 15.82 10.27 -12.24
C TYR A 222 16.10 9.39 -13.45
N GLY A 223 15.12 8.60 -13.90
CA GLY A 223 15.26 7.65 -15.00
C GLY A 223 15.12 8.25 -16.41
N ASN A 224 14.49 9.42 -16.54
CA ASN A 224 14.22 10.06 -17.82
C ASN A 224 14.62 11.54 -17.81
N ARG A 225 15.64 11.89 -18.59
CA ARG A 225 16.13 13.28 -18.75
C ARG A 225 15.11 14.26 -19.31
N TYR A 226 14.02 13.75 -19.87
CA TYR A 226 12.93 14.52 -20.47
C TYR A 226 11.66 14.52 -19.62
N PHE A 227 11.68 13.94 -18.42
CA PHE A 227 10.54 13.94 -17.51
C PHE A 227 10.19 15.37 -17.02
N PRO A 228 8.90 15.73 -16.86
CA PRO A 228 7.71 14.91 -17.10
C PRO A 228 7.47 14.58 -18.57
#